data_AF-A0A964J202-F1
#
_entry.id   AF-A0A964J202-F1
#
_cell.length_a   1.000
_cell.length_b   1.000
_cell.length_c   1.000
_cell.angle_alpha   90.00
_cell.angle_beta   90.00
_cell.angle_gamma   90.00
#
_symmetry.space_group_name_H-M   'P 1'
#
loop_
_entity.id
_entity.type
_entity.pdbx_description
1 polymer ?
#
loop_
_entity_poly.entity_id
_entity_poly.type
_entity_poly.pdbx_seq_one_letter_code
_entity_poly.pdbx_strand_id
1 'polypeptide(L)' 'MLTSAVKRVDAGVSRTMKQAKTGSFRGYGNTTVSLRSGGVGLGKISPKVPASIIAEEKVLEHKIRTGKLRNIPTEVK' A
#
# COMPACT_ATOMS: atom_id res chain seq x y z
N MET A 1 4.08 1.81 20.13
CA MET A 1 4.14 1.58 18.67
C MET A 1 4.74 2.79 17.98
N LEU A 2 5.58 2.59 16.97
CA LEU A 2 6.15 3.68 16.15
C LEU A 2 5.25 4.02 14.97
N THR A 3 4.79 3.00 14.24
CA THR A 3 3.76 3.05 13.21
C THR A 3 3.33 1.60 12.90
N SER A 4 2.49 1.41 11.88
CA SER A 4 2.10 0.11 11.35
C SER A 4 2.18 0.12 9.83
N ALA A 5 2.52 -1.03 9.24
CA ALA A 5 2.25 -1.28 7.83
C ALA A 5 0.75 -1.54 7.65
N VAL A 6 0.04 -0.60 7.03
CA VAL A 6 -1.40 -0.70 6.75
C VAL A 6 -1.58 -1.42 5.43
N LYS A 7 -2.38 -2.49 5.45
CA LYS A 7 -2.87 -3.19 4.27
C LYS A 7 -4.38 -3.00 4.19
N ARG A 8 -4.87 -2.28 3.18
CA ARG A 8 -6.29 -1.92 3.02
C ARG A 8 -7.11 -3.05 2.39
N VAL A 9 -7.14 -4.19 3.06
CA VAL A 9 -7.91 -5.36 2.63
C VAL A 9 -9.41 -5.04 2.63
N ASP A 10 -9.86 -4.27 3.60
CA ASP A 10 -11.22 -3.74 3.72
C ASP A 10 -11.68 -2.99 2.45
N ALA A 11 -10.86 -2.05 1.96
CA ALA A 11 -11.15 -1.32 0.74
C ALA A 11 -11.15 -2.23 -0.49
N GLY A 12 -10.24 -3.22 -0.53
CA GLY A 12 -10.20 -4.25 -1.56
C GLY A 12 -11.49 -5.06 -1.63
N VAL A 13 -11.92 -5.61 -0.50
CA VAL A 13 -13.16 -6.42 -0.39
C VAL A 13 -14.39 -5.58 -0.72
N SER A 14 -14.50 -4.36 -0.18
CA SER A 14 -15.61 -3.44 -0.46
C SER A 14 -15.72 -3.11 -1.96
N ARG A 15 -14.59 -2.83 -2.63
CA ARG A 15 -14.55 -2.60 -4.07
C ARG A 15 -15.00 -3.82 -4.87
N THR A 16 -14.52 -5.00 -4.50
CA THR A 16 -14.92 -6.26 -5.17
C THR A 16 -16.42 -6.52 -5.02
N MET A 17 -16.98 -6.36 -3.82
CA MET A 17 -18.43 -6.50 -3.59
C MET A 17 -19.23 -5.51 -4.43
N LYS A 18 -18.79 -4.25 -4.52
CA LYS A 18 -19.42 -3.24 -5.37
C LYS A 18 -19.41 -3.67 -6.84
N GLN A 19 -18.29 -4.19 -7.34
CA GLN A 19 -18.19 -4.66 -8.72
C GLN A 19 -19.13 -5.85 -8.99
N ALA A 20 -19.24 -6.78 -8.05
CA ALA A 20 -20.14 -7.92 -8.16
C ALA A 20 -21.59 -7.45 -8.23
N LYS A 21 -21.99 -6.53 -7.33
CA LYS A 21 -23.33 -5.95 -7.29
C LYS A 21 -23.70 -5.20 -8.58
N THR A 22 -22.75 -4.51 -9.22
CA THR A 22 -23.00 -3.74 -10.45
C THR A 22 -22.76 -4.52 -11.73
N GLY A 23 -22.47 -5.83 -11.65
CA GLY A 23 -22.19 -6.67 -12.82
C GLY A 23 -20.86 -6.35 -13.53
N SER A 24 -20.01 -5.53 -12.93
CA SER A 24 -18.70 -5.13 -13.50
C SER A 24 -17.53 -6.00 -13.01
N PHE A 25 -17.81 -6.96 -12.14
CA PHE A 25 -16.81 -7.88 -11.62
C PHE A 25 -16.22 -8.74 -12.74
N ARG A 26 -14.88 -8.77 -12.79
CA ARG A 26 -14.13 -9.62 -13.71
C ARG A 26 -13.47 -10.73 -12.90
N GLY A 27 -14.00 -11.95 -13.03
CA GLY A 27 -13.41 -13.14 -12.43
C GLY A 27 -12.12 -13.58 -13.13
N TYR A 28 -11.53 -14.67 -12.64
CA TYR A 28 -10.36 -15.33 -13.24
C TYR A 28 -9.09 -14.46 -13.39
N GLY A 29 -8.86 -13.54 -12.44
CA GLY A 29 -7.66 -12.70 -12.43
C GLY A 29 -7.24 -12.27 -11.03
N ASN A 30 -5.99 -11.78 -10.94
CA ASN A 30 -5.43 -11.23 -9.71
C ASN A 30 -5.58 -9.72 -9.67
N THR A 31 -5.99 -9.18 -8.53
CA THR A 31 -5.94 -7.73 -8.28
C THR A 31 -4.77 -7.42 -7.36
N THR A 32 -3.82 -6.64 -7.85
CA THR A 32 -2.70 -6.14 -7.02
C THR A 32 -3.04 -4.80 -6.40
N VAL A 33 -3.03 -4.76 -5.06
CA VAL A 33 -3.12 -3.53 -4.26
C VAL A 33 -1.73 -3.17 -3.76
N SER A 34 -1.27 -1.96 -4.10
CA SER A 34 0.12 -1.52 -3.93
C SER A 34 0.19 -0.12 -3.29
N LEU A 35 1.40 0.36 -2.97
CA LEU A 35 1.63 1.76 -2.60
C LEU A 35 1.12 2.71 -3.68
N ARG A 36 1.31 2.37 -4.97
CA ARG A 36 0.84 3.18 -6.10
C ARG A 36 -0.68 3.32 -6.12
N SER A 37 -1.40 2.24 -5.83
CA SER A 37 -2.87 2.24 -5.79
C SER A 37 -3.43 2.64 -4.40
N GLY A 38 -2.57 3.04 -3.45
CA GLY A 38 -2.95 3.37 -2.07
C GLY A 38 -3.46 2.18 -1.24
N GLY A 39 -3.28 0.95 -1.73
CA GLY A 39 -3.78 -0.27 -1.08
C GLY A 39 -2.90 -0.76 0.07
N VAL A 40 -1.66 -0.27 0.14
CA VAL A 40 -0.77 -0.40 1.31
C VAL A 40 -0.16 0.96 1.64
N GLY A 41 0.38 1.13 2.84
CA GLY A 41 1.08 2.35 3.28
C GLY A 41 1.45 2.30 4.76
N LEU A 42 1.89 3.42 5.32
CA LEU A 42 2.06 3.56 6.76
C LEU A 42 0.80 4.10 7.43
N GLY A 43 0.55 3.63 8.65
CA GLY A 43 -0.50 4.13 9.53
C GLY A 43 -0.09 5.42 10.23
N LYS A 44 -0.77 5.72 11.35
CA LYS A 44 -0.41 6.87 12.18
C LYS A 44 1.02 6.71 12.71
N ILE A 45 1.88 7.64 12.34
CA ILE A 45 3.25 7.71 12.85
C ILE A 45 3.22 8.38 14.22
N SER A 46 3.91 7.75 15.18
CA SER A 46 4.07 8.27 16.53
C SER A 46 4.87 9.58 16.52
N PRO A 47 4.51 10.58 17.35
CA PRO A 47 5.30 11.81 17.48
C PRO A 47 6.72 11.57 18.03
N LYS A 48 7.02 10.36 18.52
CA LYS A 48 8.35 9.96 18.97
C LYS A 48 9.33 9.69 17.81
N VAL A 49 8.84 9.57 16.57
CA VAL A 49 9.71 9.35 15.41
C VAL A 49 10.31 10.69 14.97
N PRO A 50 11.65 10.81 14.87
CA PRO A 50 12.29 12.02 14.38
C PRO A 50 11.78 12.44 13.00
N ALA A 51 11.60 13.76 12.81
CA ALA A 51 11.10 14.32 11.56
C ALA A 51 11.99 13.97 10.35
N SER A 52 13.31 13.83 10.55
CA SER A 52 14.26 13.40 9.52
C SER A 52 13.94 12.01 8.97
N ILE A 53 13.61 11.05 9.84
CA ILE A 53 13.22 9.69 9.43
C ILE A 53 11.91 9.72 8.65
N ILE A 54 10.95 10.54 9.07
CA ILE A 54 9.67 10.70 8.35
C ILE A 54 9.92 11.29 6.95
N ALA A 55 10.86 12.23 6.82
CA ALA A 55 11.19 12.83 5.54
C ALA A 55 11.86 11.80 4.59
N GLU A 56 12.81 11.01 5.09
CA GLU A 56 13.44 9.94 4.31
C GLU A 56 12.43 8.88 3.86
N GLU A 57 11.54 8.48 4.76
CA GLU A 57 10.47 7.53 4.46
C GLU A 57 9.58 8.03 3.31
N LYS A 58 9.13 9.30 3.36
CA LYS A 58 8.32 9.90 2.28
C LYS A 58 9.05 9.93 0.95
N VAL A 59 10.37 10.17 0.94
CA VAL A 59 11.19 10.13 -0.27
C VAL A 59 11.21 8.71 -0.84
N LEU A 60 11.37 7.69 0.01
CA LEU A 60 11.34 6.28 -0.42
C LEU A 60 9.94 5.88 -0.92
N GLU A 61 8.87 6.23 -0.21
CA GLU A 61 7.49 6.00 -0.63
C GLU A 61 7.26 6.57 -2.04
N HIS A 62 7.67 7.83 -2.26
CA HIS A 62 7.54 8.48 -3.56
C HIS A 62 8.34 7.77 -4.65
N LYS A 63 9.59 7.37 -4.36
CA LYS A 63 10.41 6.61 -5.32
C LYS A 63 9.78 5.26 -5.67
N ILE A 64 9.17 4.55 -4.73
CA ILE A 64 8.46 3.29 -4.99
C ILE A 64 7.19 3.53 -5.81
N ARG A 65 6.38 4.53 -5.43
CA ARG A 65 5.12 4.86 -6.14
C ARG A 65 5.35 5.27 -7.58
N THR A 66 6.46 5.95 -7.86
CA THR A 66 6.86 6.38 -9.20
C THR A 66 7.67 5.34 -9.97
N GLY A 67 7.99 4.19 -9.38
CA GLY A 67 8.80 3.14 -10.01
C GLY A 67 10.30 3.48 -10.14
N LYS A 68 10.74 4.59 -9.55
CA LYS A 68 12.16 4.98 -9.47
C LYS A 68 12.96 4.04 -8.57
N LEU A 69 12.34 3.61 -7.46
CA LEU A 69 12.82 2.49 -6.66
C LEU A 69 11.97 1.26 -7.00
N ARG A 70 12.62 0.26 -7.59
CA ARG A 70 12.02 -0.99 -8.08
C ARG A 70 12.85 -2.18 -7.60
N ASN A 71 12.36 -3.40 -7.83
CA ASN A 71 13.01 -4.66 -7.45
C ASN A 71 13.18 -4.84 -5.93
N ILE A 72 12.14 -4.51 -5.16
CA ILE A 72 12.08 -4.85 -3.74
C ILE A 72 12.05 -6.39 -3.65
N PRO A 73 12.98 -7.05 -2.93
CA PRO A 73 12.99 -8.50 -2.81
C PRO A 73 11.66 -9.01 -2.27
N THR A 74 11.12 -10.05 -2.92
CA THR A 74 9.86 -10.71 -2.51
C THR A 74 10.09 -11.93 -1.62
N GLU A 75 11.35 -12.29 -1.41
CA GLU A 75 11.78 -13.44 -0.63
C GLU A 75 12.84 -12.96 0.38
N VAL A 76 12.81 -13.55 1.57
CA VAL A 76 13.85 -13.38 2.59
C VAL A 76 14.69 -14.65 2.56
N LYS A 77 16.02 -14.51 2.53
CA LYS A 77 16.95 -15.65 2.66
C LYS A 77 17.15 -16.02 4.12
#